data_AF-A0A4Q4MFZ6-F1
#
_entry.id   AF-A0A4Q4MFZ6-F1
#
_cell.length_a   1.000
_cell.length_b   1.000
_cell.length_c   1.000
_cell.angle_alpha   90.00
_cell.angle_beta   90.00
_cell.angle_gamma   90.00
#
_symmetry.space_group_name_H-M   'P 1'
#
loop_
_entity.id
_entity.type
_entity.pdbx_description
1 polymer ?
#
loop_
_entity_poly.entity_id
_entity_poly.type
_entity_poly.pdbx_seq_one_letter_code
_entity_poly.pdbx_strand_id
1 'polypeptide(L)'
;MSSTNPTSNQPQHDEDDIDVHDVDNTLDAEEADEIVEDDGDVPMDSDDEGDEGRQEMQMEINLQNDSVAHFDQHKDSIFCIAQHPVHHEIIATGGGDDVGYIVDVSSAAAAQPSSDGQPTERDGLKSIFTLDGHKDSVNAITFTQPKGQFVATAGLDGKLRVWQGVPDGKKWKFLAEAQEVEEINWVAPNPSPDHPNVIALGANDGSVWVYQISTEKNNELQVLQAYYLHTETCTAGTWSPDGSLLATISEDSSLYVWDVFGDAASQGLTATTDSQAVVGLTGLDERFRVEGGLYSVGIPPSGAFVAVGGPEGQIRIVGLPRLSLDAPAQASTSSSGGGAKNKAGGGKQAGAKGGASSAGQAGQILASLQAGSDNVECMSFSSAPLTLMAAGNVDGSITLFDTAHRFAVRRRIEDAHADEESPQAVVKLEFVAKEGPGGWLLTSAGYDGVLKRWDARGGTAAAGKGLVGEWKGHRGGGEGGGIMAFVQGAGEAVVTAGDDHVALVFKTPISQ
;
A
#
# COMPACT_ATOMS: atom_id res chain seq x y z
N MET A 1 -66.45 -24.14 38.78
CA MET A 1 -65.41 -25.10 39.22
C MET A 1 -64.08 -24.38 39.12
N SER A 2 -63.27 -24.53 40.17
CA SER A 2 -62.16 -23.68 40.62
C SER A 2 -61.11 -23.31 39.56
N SER A 3 -60.71 -22.03 39.53
CA SER A 3 -59.44 -21.58 38.92
C SER A 3 -58.54 -21.01 40.01
N THR A 4 -57.39 -21.65 40.22
CA THR A 4 -56.33 -21.27 41.16
C THR A 4 -55.01 -21.11 40.41
N ASN A 5 -54.33 -19.98 40.63
CA ASN A 5 -52.88 -19.74 40.45
C ASN A 5 -52.05 -20.64 41.42
N PRO A 6 -50.68 -20.65 41.46
CA PRO A 6 -49.65 -19.76 40.86
C PRO A 6 -48.43 -20.53 40.22
N THR A 7 -47.45 -19.95 39.52
CA THR A 7 -46.23 -19.27 40.05
C THR A 7 -45.28 -18.95 38.88
N SER A 8 -44.59 -17.81 38.91
CA SER A 8 -43.28 -17.61 38.25
C SER A 8 -42.46 -16.59 39.03
N ASN A 9 -41.14 -16.80 39.04
CA ASN A 9 -40.12 -16.19 39.91
C ASN A 9 -39.54 -14.89 39.31
N GLN A 10 -39.13 -13.99 40.21
CA GLN A 10 -38.36 -12.74 40.06
C GLN A 10 -36.89 -12.95 39.58
N PRO A 11 -36.09 -11.92 39.18
CA PRO A 11 -35.67 -10.73 39.98
C PRO A 11 -35.68 -9.36 39.23
N GLN A 12 -36.13 -8.27 39.86
CA GLN A 12 -35.38 -7.14 40.49
C GLN A 12 -34.66 -6.15 39.53
N HIS A 13 -35.20 -4.93 39.50
CA HIS A 13 -34.65 -3.70 38.91
C HIS A 13 -34.96 -2.60 39.93
N ASP A 14 -33.95 -1.88 40.42
CA ASP A 14 -34.13 -0.73 41.32
C ASP A 14 -34.02 0.57 40.49
N GLU A 15 -35.03 1.43 40.64
CA GLU A 15 -35.12 2.82 40.18
C GLU A 15 -34.73 3.73 41.34
N ASP A 16 -34.15 4.90 41.06
CA ASP A 16 -34.25 6.06 41.96
C ASP A 16 -34.37 7.35 41.13
N ASP A 17 -35.56 7.95 41.24
CA ASP A 17 -35.95 9.30 40.82
C ASP A 17 -35.28 10.38 41.69
N ILE A 18 -34.91 11.52 41.11
CA ILE A 18 -34.62 12.74 41.87
C ILE A 18 -35.41 13.92 41.26
N ASP A 19 -36.30 14.45 42.10
CA ASP A 19 -37.18 15.61 41.87
C ASP A 19 -36.54 16.93 42.36
N VAL A 20 -37.04 18.02 41.78
CA VAL A 20 -36.55 19.41 41.78
C VAL A 20 -36.93 20.17 43.06
N HIS A 21 -36.11 21.12 43.54
CA HIS A 21 -36.59 22.40 44.10
C HIS A 21 -35.49 23.48 44.22
N ASP A 22 -35.92 24.72 43.90
CA ASP A 22 -35.23 26.02 43.92
C ASP A 22 -34.38 26.34 45.17
N VAL A 23 -33.25 27.04 44.99
CA VAL A 23 -32.83 28.16 45.84
C VAL A 23 -31.73 29.02 45.19
N ASP A 24 -32.05 30.31 44.97
CA ASP A 24 -31.10 31.42 44.90
C ASP A 24 -30.22 31.43 46.16
N ASN A 25 -28.89 31.50 45.99
CA ASN A 25 -27.98 31.87 47.06
C ASN A 25 -26.99 32.94 46.57
N THR A 26 -27.37 34.19 46.83
CA THR A 26 -26.47 35.34 46.90
C THR A 26 -25.39 35.07 47.94
N LEU A 27 -24.12 35.06 47.53
CA LEU A 27 -22.98 34.96 48.45
C LEU A 27 -22.83 36.28 49.22
N ASP A 28 -22.65 36.13 50.53
CA ASP A 28 -22.61 37.18 51.56
C ASP A 28 -21.25 37.91 51.57
N ALA A 29 -21.25 39.20 51.92
CA ALA A 29 -20.11 40.11 51.72
C ALA A 29 -19.13 40.16 52.91
N GLU A 30 -19.11 39.16 53.79
CA GLU A 30 -18.29 39.16 55.02
C GLU A 30 -17.22 38.06 55.09
N GLU A 31 -16.93 37.33 54.00
CA GLU A 31 -15.86 36.31 53.99
C GLU A 31 -14.68 36.72 53.07
N ALA A 32 -14.12 37.90 53.34
CA ALA A 32 -12.91 38.39 52.69
C ALA A 32 -11.96 38.98 53.75
N ASP A 33 -11.17 38.12 54.39
CA ASP A 33 -10.00 38.53 55.17
C ASP A 33 -8.90 37.46 55.01
N GLU A 34 -7.99 37.67 54.06
CA GLU A 34 -6.74 36.93 53.96
C GLU A 34 -5.65 37.76 54.68
N ILE A 35 -5.10 37.19 55.76
CA ILE A 35 -4.07 37.81 56.59
C ILE A 35 -2.73 37.73 55.86
N VAL A 36 -2.15 38.88 55.52
CA VAL A 36 -0.78 38.99 55.03
C VAL A 36 0.17 39.04 56.23
N GLU A 37 0.97 37.99 56.43
CA GLU A 37 2.11 38.03 57.34
C GLU A 37 3.30 38.73 56.66
N ASP A 38 3.74 39.82 57.28
CA ASP A 38 4.87 40.67 56.93
C ASP A 38 6.17 40.05 57.48
N ASP A 39 7.02 39.53 56.60
CA ASP A 39 8.38 39.08 56.94
C ASP A 39 9.41 39.82 56.06
N GLY A 40 9.70 41.06 56.47
CA GLY A 40 11.02 41.67 56.52
C GLY A 40 11.91 41.66 55.27
N ASP A 41 12.07 42.85 54.67
CA ASP A 41 13.11 43.14 53.67
C ASP A 41 14.51 42.72 54.14
N VAL A 42 15.09 41.72 53.46
CA VAL A 42 16.51 41.38 53.58
C VAL A 42 17.26 42.03 52.40
N PRO A 43 18.27 42.89 52.63
CA PRO A 43 19.07 43.43 51.54
C PRO A 43 19.95 42.33 50.97
N MET A 44 19.73 41.97 49.71
CA MET A 44 20.61 41.05 48.98
C MET A 44 21.90 41.79 48.61
N ASP A 45 22.93 41.57 49.40
CA ASP A 45 24.30 42.02 49.12
C ASP A 45 24.82 41.37 47.83
N SER A 46 25.48 42.21 47.03
CA SER A 46 26.20 41.86 45.82
C SER A 46 27.43 41.03 46.16
N ASP A 47 27.43 39.74 45.83
CA ASP A 47 28.65 38.95 45.66
C ASP A 47 28.65 38.33 44.26
N ASP A 48 29.43 38.99 43.41
CA ASP A 48 30.12 38.48 42.24
C ASP A 48 30.94 37.25 42.66
N GLU A 49 30.59 36.04 42.20
CA GLU A 49 31.48 34.91 41.90
C GLU A 49 30.71 33.78 41.18
N GLY A 50 31.15 33.44 39.96
CA GLY A 50 30.85 32.15 39.32
C GLY A 50 29.88 32.18 38.14
N ASP A 51 30.33 32.68 36.99
CA ASP A 51 29.75 32.41 35.67
C ASP A 51 29.90 30.92 35.32
N GLU A 52 29.05 30.07 35.92
CA GLU A 52 28.85 28.69 35.47
C GLU A 52 27.60 28.62 34.59
N GLY A 53 27.80 29.00 33.33
CA GLY A 53 27.24 28.32 32.16
C GLY A 53 25.82 27.78 32.29
N ARG A 54 24.83 28.66 32.27
CA ARG A 54 23.55 28.30 31.63
C ARG A 54 23.84 28.08 30.15
N GLN A 55 24.24 26.87 29.79
CA GLN A 55 24.06 26.38 28.43
C GLN A 55 22.55 26.42 28.17
N GLU A 56 22.09 27.49 27.54
CA GLU A 56 20.96 27.38 26.63
C GLU A 56 21.29 26.18 25.74
N MET A 57 20.63 25.04 25.97
CA MET A 57 20.54 24.00 24.97
C MET A 57 19.81 24.64 23.79
N GLN A 58 20.56 25.32 22.93
CA GLN A 58 20.18 25.48 21.54
C GLN A 58 19.97 24.05 21.06
N MET A 59 18.71 23.62 21.00
CA MET A 59 18.33 22.54 20.11
C MET A 59 18.80 23.01 18.74
N GLU A 60 19.97 22.55 18.32
CA GLU A 60 20.36 22.61 16.93
C GLU A 60 19.30 21.81 16.19
N ILE A 61 18.26 22.49 15.69
CA ILE A 61 17.37 21.94 14.68
C ILE A 61 18.27 21.75 13.47
N ASN A 62 18.92 20.60 13.41
CA ASN A 62 19.78 20.23 12.30
C ASN A 62 18.83 19.87 11.16
N LEU A 63 18.36 20.91 10.44
CA LEU A 63 17.44 20.79 9.33
C LEU A 63 18.16 20.11 8.15
N GLN A 64 18.33 18.80 8.27
CA GLN A 64 19.01 17.98 7.27
C GLN A 64 18.01 17.66 6.16
N ASN A 65 18.31 18.13 4.95
CA ASN A 65 17.51 17.86 3.76
C ASN A 65 18.40 17.38 2.60
N ASP A 66 18.33 16.07 2.35
CA ASP A 66 19.12 15.37 1.32
C ASP A 66 18.46 15.41 -0.07
N SER A 67 17.29 16.05 -0.20
CA SER A 67 16.58 16.15 -1.48
C SER A 67 17.34 17.02 -2.48
N VAL A 68 17.22 16.69 -3.77
CA VAL A 68 17.76 17.48 -4.88
C VAL A 68 16.73 18.44 -5.47
N ALA A 69 15.45 18.18 -5.26
CA ALA A 69 14.33 19.01 -5.67
C ALA A 69 13.13 18.72 -4.76
N HIS A 70 12.18 19.65 -4.70
CA HIS A 70 10.92 19.51 -3.99
C HIS A 70 9.76 20.04 -4.82
N PHE A 71 8.55 19.63 -4.49
CA PHE A 71 7.29 20.12 -5.04
C PHE A 71 6.30 20.33 -3.89
N ASP A 72 5.79 21.55 -3.76
CA ASP A 72 5.07 22.05 -2.59
C ASP A 72 3.75 22.76 -2.96
N GLN A 73 3.17 22.44 -4.14
CA GLN A 73 1.90 23.05 -4.56
C GLN A 73 0.67 22.41 -3.90
N HIS A 74 0.81 21.20 -3.35
CA HIS A 74 -0.28 20.60 -2.58
C HIS A 74 -0.51 21.40 -1.29
N LYS A 75 -1.78 21.55 -0.92
CA LYS A 75 -2.16 22.28 0.30
C LYS A 75 -2.42 21.38 1.49
N ASP A 76 -2.40 20.08 1.27
CA ASP A 76 -2.66 19.03 2.24
C ASP A 76 -1.84 17.78 1.89
N SER A 77 -1.95 16.73 2.70
CA SER A 77 -1.25 15.45 2.57
C SER A 77 -1.26 14.89 1.14
N ILE A 78 -0.12 14.38 0.67
CA ILE A 78 -0.02 13.72 -0.64
C ILE A 78 -0.21 12.21 -0.44
N PHE A 79 -1.42 11.71 -0.66
CA PHE A 79 -1.77 10.30 -0.44
C PHE A 79 -1.21 9.35 -1.50
N CYS A 80 -1.12 9.80 -2.75
CA CYS A 80 -0.77 8.91 -3.85
C CYS A 80 0.22 9.52 -4.84
N ILE A 81 1.02 8.65 -5.45
CA ILE A 81 2.05 9.00 -6.41
C ILE A 81 2.21 7.89 -7.46
N ALA A 82 2.34 8.29 -8.72
CA ALA A 82 2.58 7.39 -9.84
C ALA A 82 3.69 7.94 -10.74
N GLN A 83 4.43 7.02 -11.36
CA GLN A 83 5.48 7.34 -12.32
C GLN A 83 5.07 6.86 -13.70
N HIS A 84 5.31 7.67 -14.71
CA HIS A 84 5.00 7.31 -16.09
C HIS A 84 5.92 6.15 -16.54
N PRO A 85 5.39 5.06 -17.15
CA PRO A 85 6.16 3.85 -17.41
C PRO A 85 7.28 3.99 -18.44
N VAL A 86 7.12 4.91 -19.41
CA VAL A 86 8.13 5.20 -20.45
C VAL A 86 9.05 6.37 -20.07
N HIS A 87 8.48 7.50 -19.66
CA HIS A 87 9.22 8.72 -19.27
C HIS A 87 9.31 8.82 -17.76
N HIS A 88 10.33 8.21 -17.15
CA HIS A 88 10.46 8.10 -15.68
C HIS A 88 10.60 9.46 -14.99
N GLU A 89 10.90 10.52 -15.72
CA GLU A 89 10.91 11.90 -15.24
C GLU A 89 9.51 12.50 -15.03
N ILE A 90 8.45 11.88 -15.57
CA ILE A 90 7.08 12.36 -15.43
C ILE A 90 6.43 11.65 -14.25
N ILE A 91 6.11 12.43 -13.22
CA ILE A 91 5.50 11.97 -11.98
C ILE A 91 4.12 12.60 -11.86
N ALA A 92 3.14 11.84 -11.38
CA ALA A 92 1.85 12.36 -10.99
C ALA A 92 1.64 12.14 -9.49
N THR A 93 1.15 13.17 -8.79
CA THR A 93 0.84 13.15 -7.36
C THR A 93 -0.63 13.50 -7.16
N GLY A 94 -1.25 12.97 -6.11
CA GLY A 94 -2.62 13.29 -5.70
C GLY A 94 -2.69 13.40 -4.17
N GLY A 95 -3.47 14.36 -3.67
CA GLY A 95 -3.51 14.66 -2.25
C GLY A 95 -4.91 14.96 -1.69
N GLY A 96 -4.93 15.28 -0.41
CA GLY A 96 -6.13 15.67 0.35
C GLY A 96 -6.66 17.06 0.02
N ASP A 97 -5.99 17.78 -0.88
CA ASP A 97 -6.45 19.06 -1.42
C ASP A 97 -7.39 18.90 -2.64
N ASP A 98 -7.94 17.70 -2.85
CA ASP A 98 -8.83 17.29 -3.94
C ASP A 98 -8.23 17.43 -5.34
N VAL A 99 -6.91 17.60 -5.44
CA VAL A 99 -6.21 17.91 -6.67
C VAL A 99 -5.08 16.91 -6.89
N GLY A 100 -4.88 16.54 -8.16
CA GLY A 100 -3.66 15.90 -8.60
C GLY A 100 -2.79 16.84 -9.43
N TYR A 101 -1.48 16.63 -9.43
CA TYR A 101 -0.55 17.35 -10.28
C TYR A 101 0.30 16.38 -11.09
N ILE A 102 0.72 16.83 -12.26
CA ILE A 102 1.77 16.16 -13.03
C ILE A 102 2.99 17.07 -13.04
N VAL A 103 4.16 16.51 -12.73
CA VAL A 103 5.42 17.23 -12.54
C VAL A 103 6.50 16.56 -13.39
N ASP A 104 7.36 17.38 -14.01
CA ASP A 104 8.55 16.93 -14.73
C ASP A 104 9.79 17.11 -13.84
N VAL A 105 10.33 16.00 -13.31
CA VAL A 105 11.48 16.01 -12.40
C VAL A 105 12.83 16.05 -13.13
N SER A 106 12.86 16.13 -14.47
CA SER A 106 14.12 16.21 -15.24
C SER A 106 14.94 17.48 -14.93
N SER A 107 14.26 18.53 -14.47
CA SER A 107 14.86 19.81 -14.09
C SER A 107 15.50 19.80 -12.69
N ALA A 108 15.44 18.68 -11.96
CA ALA A 108 16.11 18.47 -10.67
C ALA A 108 17.65 18.40 -10.83
N ALA A 109 18.25 19.53 -11.21
CA ALA A 109 19.70 19.72 -11.21
C ALA A 109 20.18 19.82 -9.76
N ALA A 110 21.31 19.18 -9.46
CA ALA A 110 21.92 19.31 -8.14
C ALA A 110 22.21 20.79 -7.87
N ALA A 111 21.69 21.32 -6.76
CA ALA A 111 22.02 22.66 -6.30
C ALA A 111 23.54 22.82 -6.32
N GLN A 112 24.03 23.82 -7.07
CA GLN A 112 25.44 24.18 -7.01
C GLN A 112 25.71 24.68 -5.58
N PRO A 113 26.78 24.21 -4.91
CA PRO A 113 27.15 24.77 -3.63
C PRO A 113 27.36 26.27 -3.81
N SER A 114 26.70 27.08 -2.97
CA SER A 114 26.91 28.51 -2.96
C SER A 114 28.38 28.79 -2.69
N SER A 115 29.00 29.71 -3.43
CA SER A 115 30.39 30.11 -3.22
C SER A 115 30.64 30.72 -1.84
N ASP A 116 29.56 31.11 -1.15
CA ASP A 116 29.57 31.97 0.02
C ASP A 116 29.02 31.28 1.29
N GLY A 117 28.75 29.97 1.24
CA GLY A 117 28.34 29.18 2.42
C GLY A 117 26.95 29.49 2.97
N GLN A 118 26.15 30.33 2.31
CA GLN A 118 24.75 30.57 2.67
C GLN A 118 23.83 29.53 2.03
N PRO A 119 22.81 29.02 2.75
CA PRO A 119 21.80 28.15 2.17
C PRO A 119 20.98 28.95 1.14
N THR A 120 21.16 28.64 -0.15
CA THR A 120 20.30 29.15 -1.21
C THR A 120 18.97 28.40 -1.17
N GLU A 121 17.86 29.12 -1.03
CA GLU A 121 16.52 28.59 -1.25
C GLU A 121 16.47 27.97 -2.65
N ARG A 122 16.09 26.68 -2.71
CA ARG A 122 16.03 25.95 -3.98
C ARG A 122 14.71 26.30 -4.65
N ASP A 123 14.73 26.59 -5.95
CA ASP A 123 13.47 26.77 -6.69
C ASP A 123 12.69 25.44 -6.68
N GLY A 124 11.43 25.48 -6.20
CA GLY A 124 10.51 24.36 -6.24
C GLY A 124 10.16 23.96 -7.68
N LEU A 125 9.92 22.66 -7.88
CA LEU A 125 9.43 22.13 -9.15
C LEU A 125 8.07 22.74 -9.47
N LYS A 126 7.77 22.89 -10.76
CA LYS A 126 6.48 23.38 -11.23
C LYS A 126 5.68 22.27 -11.84
N SER A 127 4.39 22.24 -11.54
CA SER A 127 3.43 21.41 -12.23
C SER A 127 3.40 21.74 -13.72
N ILE A 128 3.37 20.70 -14.55
CA ILE A 128 3.14 20.79 -16.00
C ILE A 128 1.66 20.66 -16.34
N PHE A 129 0.87 20.06 -15.44
CA PHE A 129 -0.57 19.90 -15.59
C PHE A 129 -1.25 19.72 -14.23
N THR A 130 -2.50 20.12 -14.14
CA THR A 130 -3.35 19.97 -12.95
C THR A 130 -4.54 19.07 -13.27
N LEU A 131 -4.77 18.07 -12.41
CA LEU A 131 -5.80 17.04 -12.51
C LEU A 131 -7.01 17.45 -11.63
N ASP A 132 -7.63 18.58 -11.97
CA ASP A 132 -8.71 19.20 -11.19
C ASP A 132 -10.08 18.59 -11.44
N GLY A 133 -10.93 18.57 -10.39
CA GLY A 133 -12.37 18.33 -10.47
C GLY A 133 -12.91 17.18 -9.60
N HIS A 134 -12.06 16.58 -8.77
CA HIS A 134 -12.54 15.86 -7.59
C HIS A 134 -13.16 16.83 -6.59
N LYS A 135 -14.00 16.29 -5.71
CA LYS A 135 -14.68 17.01 -4.62
C LYS A 135 -14.32 16.49 -3.23
N ASP A 136 -13.38 15.55 -3.21
CA ASP A 136 -12.77 14.97 -2.03
C ASP A 136 -11.38 14.45 -2.43
N SER A 137 -10.62 13.99 -1.45
CA SER A 137 -9.21 13.62 -1.55
C SER A 137 -8.92 12.68 -2.71
N VAL A 138 -7.84 12.96 -3.45
CA VAL A 138 -7.34 12.06 -4.50
C VAL A 138 -6.55 10.93 -3.82
N ASN A 139 -7.23 9.81 -3.59
CA ASN A 139 -6.71 8.69 -2.84
C ASN A 139 -5.82 7.74 -3.66
N ALA A 140 -6.04 7.66 -4.98
CA ALA A 140 -5.19 6.85 -5.85
C ALA A 140 -4.96 7.50 -7.22
N ILE A 141 -3.77 7.26 -7.78
CA ILE A 141 -3.36 7.75 -9.09
C ILE A 141 -2.52 6.71 -9.81
N THR A 142 -2.70 6.57 -11.12
CA THR A 142 -1.88 5.66 -11.92
C THR A 142 -1.75 6.08 -13.38
N PHE A 143 -0.64 5.69 -14.01
CA PHE A 143 -0.50 5.75 -15.46
C PHE A 143 -0.85 4.39 -16.06
N THR A 144 -1.53 4.40 -17.21
CA THR A 144 -1.87 3.16 -17.90
C THR A 144 -0.64 2.47 -18.48
N GLN A 145 -0.63 1.15 -18.45
CA GLN A 145 0.44 0.35 -19.04
C GLN A 145 0.06 -0.12 -20.47
N PRO A 146 1.06 -0.45 -21.31
CA PRO A 146 2.51 -0.33 -21.09
C PRO A 146 3.09 1.05 -21.48
N LYS A 147 2.28 1.93 -22.10
CA LYS A 147 2.78 3.15 -22.75
C LYS A 147 2.58 4.44 -21.97
N GLY A 148 1.81 4.46 -20.89
CA GLY A 148 1.50 5.68 -20.14
C GLY A 148 0.59 6.66 -20.90
N GLN A 149 -0.23 6.17 -21.84
CA GLN A 149 -1.03 7.04 -22.70
C GLN A 149 -2.12 7.81 -21.93
N PHE A 150 -2.52 7.28 -20.78
CA PHE A 150 -3.51 7.89 -19.91
C PHE A 150 -3.00 7.92 -18.48
N VAL A 151 -3.48 8.91 -17.74
CA VAL A 151 -3.40 8.97 -16.28
C VAL A 151 -4.82 8.87 -15.75
N ALA A 152 -5.01 8.04 -14.73
CA ALA A 152 -6.27 7.88 -14.03
C ALA A 152 -6.09 8.33 -12.58
N THR A 153 -7.00 9.17 -12.09
CA THR A 153 -7.13 9.50 -10.67
C THR A 153 -8.42 8.91 -10.13
N ALA A 154 -8.38 8.52 -8.88
CA ALA A 154 -9.52 8.03 -8.14
C ALA A 154 -9.57 8.72 -6.78
N GLY A 155 -10.77 9.21 -6.45
CA GLY A 155 -10.99 9.99 -5.24
C GLY A 155 -11.87 9.29 -4.22
N LEU A 156 -11.86 9.82 -3.01
CA LEU A 156 -12.85 9.52 -1.97
C LEU A 156 -14.24 10.09 -2.33
N ASP A 157 -14.36 10.85 -3.41
CA ASP A 157 -15.65 11.23 -3.99
C ASP A 157 -16.25 10.16 -4.92
N GLY A 158 -15.59 9.00 -5.02
CA GLY A 158 -16.05 7.85 -5.81
C GLY A 158 -15.81 8.01 -7.32
N LYS A 159 -15.19 9.11 -7.74
CA LYS A 159 -14.95 9.39 -9.15
C LYS A 159 -13.67 8.72 -9.62
N LEU A 160 -13.77 8.04 -10.76
CA LEU A 160 -12.63 7.68 -11.60
C LEU A 160 -12.53 8.69 -12.74
N ARG A 161 -11.43 9.43 -12.80
CA ARG A 161 -11.23 10.48 -13.82
C ARG A 161 -9.99 10.18 -14.62
N VAL A 162 -10.07 10.38 -15.93
CA VAL A 162 -9.01 9.99 -16.86
C VAL A 162 -8.64 11.14 -17.78
N TRP A 163 -7.33 11.32 -17.96
CA TRP A 163 -6.75 12.29 -18.88
C TRP A 163 -5.88 11.57 -19.90
N GLN A 164 -5.97 12.02 -21.14
CA GLN A 164 -5.16 11.53 -22.24
C GLN A 164 -3.89 12.38 -22.36
N GLY A 165 -2.73 11.72 -22.33
CA GLY A 165 -1.44 12.32 -22.58
C GLY A 165 -1.06 12.33 -24.06
N VAL A 166 -0.13 13.20 -24.42
CA VAL A 166 0.63 13.07 -25.68
C VAL A 166 1.84 12.16 -25.47
N PRO A 167 2.43 11.59 -26.53
CA PRO A 167 3.53 10.63 -26.40
C PRO A 167 4.78 11.12 -25.65
N ASP A 168 4.99 12.42 -25.48
CA ASP A 168 6.11 12.98 -24.70
C ASP A 168 5.80 13.12 -23.20
N GLY A 169 4.57 12.83 -22.76
CA GLY A 169 4.14 12.92 -21.36
C GLY A 169 3.99 14.33 -20.81
N LYS A 170 4.19 15.39 -21.62
CA LYS A 170 4.25 16.79 -21.15
C LYS A 170 2.96 17.57 -21.32
N LYS A 171 1.97 17.03 -22.03
CA LYS A 171 0.65 17.64 -22.19
C LYS A 171 -0.45 16.62 -21.97
N TRP A 172 -1.51 17.07 -21.32
CA TRP A 172 -2.63 16.25 -20.91
C TRP A 172 -3.93 16.97 -21.23
N LYS A 173 -4.99 16.20 -21.47
CA LYS A 173 -6.36 16.70 -21.63
C LYS A 173 -7.32 15.77 -20.94
N PHE A 174 -8.36 16.33 -20.32
CA PHE A 174 -9.44 15.52 -19.77
C PHE A 174 -10.09 14.68 -20.87
N LEU A 175 -10.32 13.41 -20.58
CA LEU A 175 -10.93 12.45 -21.49
C LEU A 175 -12.35 12.10 -21.03
N ALA A 176 -12.46 11.53 -19.83
CA ALA A 176 -13.72 10.99 -19.31
C ALA A 176 -13.69 10.85 -17.78
N GLU A 177 -14.88 10.66 -17.22
CA GLU A 177 -15.14 10.43 -15.81
C GLU A 177 -16.22 9.34 -15.68
N ALA A 178 -16.08 8.48 -14.67
CA ALA A 178 -17.08 7.52 -14.23
C ALA A 178 -17.24 7.63 -12.70
N GLN A 179 -18.43 7.34 -12.20
CA GLN A 179 -18.73 7.35 -10.77
C GLN A 179 -19.76 6.26 -10.49
N GLU A 180 -19.27 5.04 -10.27
CA GLU A 180 -20.11 3.86 -10.01
C GLU A 180 -20.21 3.52 -8.52
N VAL A 181 -19.33 4.11 -7.70
CA VAL A 181 -19.15 3.83 -6.28
C VAL A 181 -19.07 5.13 -5.49
N GLU A 182 -19.18 5.05 -4.16
CA GLU A 182 -19.11 6.23 -3.28
C GLU A 182 -17.67 6.66 -3.00
N GLU A 183 -16.74 5.72 -2.80
CA GLU A 183 -15.33 5.98 -2.51
C GLU A 183 -14.44 4.94 -3.20
N ILE A 184 -13.29 5.35 -3.73
CA ILE A 184 -12.32 4.44 -4.36
C ILE A 184 -11.04 4.37 -3.51
N ASN A 185 -10.66 3.15 -3.12
CA ASN A 185 -9.54 2.88 -2.21
C ASN A 185 -8.20 2.76 -2.94
N TRP A 186 -8.19 2.12 -4.11
CA TRP A 186 -6.97 1.88 -4.86
C TRP A 186 -7.26 1.78 -6.37
N VAL A 187 -6.23 2.03 -7.17
CA VAL A 187 -6.25 1.82 -8.63
C VAL A 187 -4.95 1.14 -9.06
N ALA A 188 -5.06 0.08 -9.86
CA ALA A 188 -3.92 -0.69 -10.35
C ALA A 188 -3.99 -0.87 -11.88
N PRO A 189 -2.95 -0.46 -12.64
CA PRO A 189 -2.91 -0.67 -14.08
C PRO A 189 -2.54 -2.12 -14.39
N ASN A 190 -3.19 -2.70 -15.40
CA ASN A 190 -2.87 -4.04 -15.87
C ASN A 190 -1.48 -4.04 -16.54
N PRO A 191 -0.49 -4.84 -16.08
CA PRO A 191 0.84 -4.88 -16.66
C PRO A 191 0.90 -5.56 -18.05
N SER A 192 -0.16 -6.25 -18.48
CA SER A 192 -0.18 -7.02 -19.72
C SER A 192 0.01 -6.15 -20.96
N PRO A 193 0.96 -6.48 -21.86
CA PRO A 193 1.06 -5.82 -23.15
C PRO A 193 -0.09 -6.20 -24.11
N ASP A 194 -0.75 -7.33 -23.87
CA ASP A 194 -1.84 -7.85 -24.72
C ASP A 194 -3.17 -7.13 -24.44
N HIS A 195 -3.32 -6.58 -23.24
CA HIS A 195 -4.48 -5.78 -22.81
C HIS A 195 -4.06 -4.35 -22.40
N PRO A 196 -3.64 -3.51 -23.37
CA PRO A 196 -3.13 -2.18 -23.08
C PRO A 196 -4.24 -1.26 -22.55
N ASN A 197 -3.88 -0.33 -21.67
CA ASN A 197 -4.80 0.68 -21.12
C ASN A 197 -5.97 0.11 -20.31
N VAL A 198 -5.78 -1.05 -19.70
CA VAL A 198 -6.71 -1.59 -18.70
C VAL A 198 -6.27 -1.16 -17.29
N ILE A 199 -7.24 -0.77 -16.47
CA ILE A 199 -7.05 -0.48 -15.05
C ILE A 199 -8.10 -1.22 -14.22
N ALA A 200 -7.74 -1.60 -13.00
CA ALA A 200 -8.66 -2.08 -11.98
C ALA A 200 -8.74 -1.07 -10.84
N LEU A 201 -9.87 -1.03 -10.16
CA LEU A 201 -10.07 -0.30 -8.92
C LEU A 201 -10.86 -1.13 -7.92
N GLY A 202 -10.65 -0.87 -6.64
CA GLY A 202 -11.44 -1.42 -5.54
C GLY A 202 -12.03 -0.29 -4.70
N ALA A 203 -13.25 -0.51 -4.23
CA ALA A 203 -14.07 0.50 -3.58
C ALA A 203 -14.39 0.14 -2.12
N ASN A 204 -14.88 1.14 -1.38
CA ASN A 204 -15.29 0.99 0.01
C ASN A 204 -16.51 0.08 0.19
N ASP A 205 -17.37 -0.06 -0.83
CA ASP A 205 -18.50 -1.02 -0.81
C ASP A 205 -18.08 -2.48 -1.09
N GLY A 206 -16.78 -2.75 -1.21
CA GLY A 206 -16.22 -4.06 -1.54
C GLY A 206 -16.23 -4.39 -3.04
N SER A 207 -16.83 -3.54 -3.88
CA SER A 207 -16.86 -3.79 -5.31
C SER A 207 -15.49 -3.59 -5.95
N VAL A 208 -15.22 -4.37 -6.99
CA VAL A 208 -14.00 -4.30 -7.80
C VAL A 208 -14.41 -4.10 -9.24
N TRP A 209 -13.85 -3.09 -9.89
CA TRP A 209 -14.18 -2.72 -11.25
C TRP A 209 -12.95 -2.75 -12.14
N VAL A 210 -13.11 -3.23 -13.36
CA VAL A 210 -12.06 -3.25 -14.38
C VAL A 210 -12.51 -2.45 -15.58
N TYR A 211 -11.73 -1.45 -15.96
CA TYR A 211 -12.01 -0.56 -17.09
C TYR A 211 -10.96 -0.73 -18.19
N GLN A 212 -11.42 -0.76 -19.43
CA GLN A 212 -10.62 -0.51 -20.62
C GLN A 212 -10.77 0.97 -20.98
N ILE A 213 -9.63 1.66 -21.10
CA ILE A 213 -9.60 3.07 -21.51
C ILE A 213 -9.34 3.15 -23.02
N SER A 214 -10.13 3.96 -23.72
CA SER A 214 -10.03 4.19 -25.17
C SER A 214 -10.20 5.67 -25.53
N THR A 215 -9.76 6.05 -26.72
CA THR A 215 -10.05 7.39 -27.30
C THR A 215 -11.30 7.39 -28.18
N GLU A 216 -11.98 6.25 -28.29
CA GLU A 216 -13.20 6.13 -29.06
C GLU A 216 -14.33 6.90 -28.40
N LYS A 217 -14.99 7.76 -29.20
CA LYS A 217 -16.03 8.63 -28.69
C LYS A 217 -17.22 7.82 -28.17
N ASN A 218 -17.67 8.14 -26.95
CA ASN A 218 -18.72 7.44 -26.20
C ASN A 218 -18.34 6.01 -25.74
N ASN A 219 -17.07 5.65 -25.78
CA ASN A 219 -16.55 4.40 -25.24
C ASN A 219 -15.19 4.63 -24.57
N GLU A 220 -15.01 5.82 -23.98
CA GLU A 220 -13.74 6.23 -23.38
C GLU A 220 -13.40 5.40 -22.14
N LEU A 221 -14.41 5.05 -21.35
CA LEU A 221 -14.34 4.18 -20.17
C LEU A 221 -15.29 3.00 -20.34
N GLN A 222 -14.77 1.89 -20.82
CA GLN A 222 -15.55 0.67 -20.99
C GLN A 222 -15.37 -0.23 -19.76
N VAL A 223 -16.46 -0.56 -19.07
CA VAL A 223 -16.46 -1.58 -18.02
C VAL A 223 -16.23 -2.94 -18.68
N LEU A 224 -15.10 -3.58 -18.35
CA LEU A 224 -14.81 -4.97 -18.74
C LEU A 224 -15.44 -5.95 -17.75
N GLN A 225 -15.29 -5.67 -16.46
CA GLN A 225 -15.76 -6.52 -15.37
C GLN A 225 -16.17 -5.67 -14.17
N ALA A 226 -17.14 -6.17 -13.42
CA ALA A 226 -17.53 -5.65 -12.12
C ALA A 226 -17.82 -6.84 -11.19
N TYR A 227 -17.15 -6.87 -10.04
CA TYR A 227 -17.22 -7.94 -9.07
C TYR A 227 -17.76 -7.42 -7.74
N TYR A 228 -18.62 -8.22 -7.09
CA TYR A 228 -19.36 -7.82 -5.88
C TYR A 228 -19.36 -8.93 -4.82
N LEU A 229 -18.24 -9.66 -4.68
CA LEU A 229 -18.17 -10.78 -3.74
C LEU A 229 -17.59 -10.41 -2.37
N HIS A 230 -16.81 -9.33 -2.25
CA HIS A 230 -16.42 -8.81 -0.95
C HIS A 230 -17.64 -8.17 -0.28
N THR A 231 -17.77 -8.33 1.03
CA THR A 231 -18.90 -7.80 1.81
C THR A 231 -18.55 -6.58 2.65
N GLU A 232 -17.28 -6.20 2.68
CA GLU A 232 -16.73 -4.98 3.30
C GLU A 232 -15.69 -4.36 2.36
N THR A 233 -15.09 -3.26 2.80
CA THR A 233 -14.07 -2.47 2.11
C THR A 233 -13.05 -3.32 1.35
N CYS A 234 -12.92 -3.10 0.03
CA CYS A 234 -11.82 -3.68 -0.74
C CYS A 234 -10.54 -2.85 -0.50
N THR A 235 -9.64 -3.39 0.32
CA THR A 235 -8.47 -2.66 0.84
C THR A 235 -7.32 -2.59 -0.14
N ALA A 236 -7.07 -3.66 -0.91
CA ALA A 236 -6.00 -3.67 -1.90
C ALA A 236 -6.26 -4.66 -3.05
N GLY A 237 -5.58 -4.42 -4.16
CA GLY A 237 -5.60 -5.29 -5.33
C GLY A 237 -4.28 -5.28 -6.09
N THR A 238 -3.94 -6.41 -6.71
CA THR A 238 -2.72 -6.57 -7.50
C THR A 238 -2.93 -7.51 -8.67
N TRP A 239 -2.33 -7.18 -9.81
CA TRP A 239 -2.37 -8.02 -11.00
C TRP A 239 -1.30 -9.10 -10.95
N SER A 240 -1.55 -10.24 -11.59
CA SER A 240 -0.49 -11.19 -11.92
C SER A 240 0.50 -10.54 -12.90
N PRO A 241 1.77 -10.99 -12.95
CA PRO A 241 2.78 -10.42 -13.84
C PRO A 241 2.43 -10.48 -15.33
N ASP A 242 1.66 -11.49 -15.75
CA ASP A 242 1.11 -11.62 -17.11
C ASP A 242 -0.14 -10.76 -17.35
N GLY A 243 -0.74 -10.25 -16.27
CA GLY A 243 -1.95 -9.43 -16.28
C GLY A 243 -3.25 -10.18 -16.58
N SER A 244 -3.24 -11.51 -16.59
CA SER A 244 -4.46 -12.31 -16.82
C SER A 244 -5.33 -12.44 -15.56
N LEU A 245 -4.73 -12.37 -14.36
CA LEU A 245 -5.42 -12.51 -13.09
C LEU A 245 -5.33 -11.22 -12.27
N LEU A 246 -6.40 -10.92 -11.54
CA LEU A 246 -6.45 -9.84 -10.55
C LEU A 246 -6.73 -10.44 -9.18
N ALA A 247 -5.85 -10.27 -8.20
CA ALA A 247 -6.11 -10.65 -6.82
C ALA A 247 -6.57 -9.43 -6.01
N THR A 248 -7.69 -9.55 -5.30
CA THR A 248 -8.22 -8.51 -4.43
C THR A 248 -8.53 -9.05 -3.04
N ILE A 249 -8.38 -8.18 -2.05
CA ILE A 249 -8.58 -8.48 -0.64
C ILE A 249 -9.49 -7.44 0.03
N SER A 250 -9.98 -7.77 1.22
CA SER A 250 -10.97 -6.95 1.93
C SER A 250 -10.87 -7.08 3.45
N GLU A 251 -11.44 -6.11 4.16
CA GLU A 251 -11.60 -6.10 5.63
C GLU A 251 -12.43 -7.30 6.14
N ASP A 252 -13.36 -7.82 5.32
CA ASP A 252 -14.13 -9.03 5.60
C ASP A 252 -13.29 -10.33 5.62
N SER A 253 -11.97 -10.21 5.49
CA SER A 253 -11.00 -11.31 5.48
C SER A 253 -11.15 -12.24 4.28
N SER A 254 -11.69 -11.76 3.16
CA SER A 254 -11.78 -12.51 1.91
C SER A 254 -10.71 -12.13 0.90
N LEU A 255 -10.28 -13.14 0.14
CA LEU A 255 -9.39 -13.04 -1.02
C LEU A 255 -10.12 -13.66 -2.21
N TYR A 256 -10.24 -12.88 -3.27
CA TYR A 256 -10.67 -13.37 -4.57
C TYR A 256 -9.59 -13.13 -5.60
N VAL A 257 -9.37 -14.11 -6.47
CA VAL A 257 -8.50 -14.01 -7.63
C VAL A 257 -9.35 -14.19 -8.87
N TRP A 258 -9.49 -13.13 -9.65
CA TRP A 258 -10.40 -13.01 -10.77
C TRP A 258 -9.73 -13.40 -12.08
N ASP A 259 -10.45 -14.15 -12.91
CA ASP A 259 -10.11 -14.30 -14.32
C ASP A 259 -10.78 -13.17 -15.10
N VAL A 260 -10.00 -12.13 -15.41
CA VAL A 260 -10.55 -10.90 -15.99
C VAL A 260 -10.93 -11.09 -17.46
N PHE A 261 -10.13 -11.86 -18.19
CA PHE A 261 -10.24 -12.01 -19.65
C PHE A 261 -10.82 -13.36 -20.10
N GLY A 262 -11.03 -14.30 -19.18
CA GLY A 262 -11.58 -15.62 -19.47
C GLY A 262 -10.53 -16.66 -19.86
N ASP A 263 -9.24 -16.34 -19.72
CA ASP A 263 -8.13 -17.23 -20.09
C ASP A 263 -8.09 -18.48 -19.21
N ALA A 264 -8.31 -18.31 -17.90
CA ALA A 264 -8.35 -19.42 -16.95
C ALA A 264 -9.58 -20.30 -17.18
N ALA A 265 -10.73 -19.69 -17.42
CA ALA A 265 -11.98 -20.37 -17.76
C ALA A 265 -11.82 -21.21 -19.03
N SER A 266 -11.16 -20.67 -20.06
CA SER A 266 -10.89 -21.39 -21.31
C SER A 266 -10.02 -22.64 -21.14
N GLN A 267 -9.18 -22.65 -20.09
CA GLN A 267 -8.32 -23.78 -19.71
C GLN A 267 -8.96 -24.71 -18.65
N GLY A 268 -10.21 -24.41 -18.23
CA GLY A 268 -10.92 -25.20 -17.22
C GLY A 268 -10.33 -25.05 -15.80
N LEU A 269 -9.73 -23.91 -15.49
CA LEU A 269 -9.03 -23.62 -14.22
C LEU A 269 -9.86 -22.80 -13.22
N THR A 270 -11.13 -22.51 -13.50
CA THR A 270 -12.03 -21.84 -12.56
C THR A 270 -12.56 -22.81 -11.51
N ALA A 271 -12.74 -22.33 -10.28
CA ALA A 271 -13.12 -23.15 -9.13
C ALA A 271 -14.46 -23.90 -9.32
N THR A 272 -15.38 -23.29 -10.06
CA THR A 272 -16.61 -23.93 -10.56
C THR A 272 -16.85 -23.52 -12.01
N THR A 273 -17.62 -24.34 -12.73
CA THR A 273 -18.24 -23.91 -14.00
C THR A 273 -19.13 -22.70 -13.64
N ASP A 274 -18.85 -21.54 -14.23
CA ASP A 274 -19.50 -20.24 -14.00
C ASP A 274 -18.96 -19.35 -12.85
N SER A 275 -17.88 -19.74 -12.14
CA SER A 275 -17.20 -18.82 -11.20
C SER A 275 -16.29 -17.84 -11.95
N GLN A 276 -16.45 -16.54 -11.69
CA GLN A 276 -15.56 -15.47 -12.16
C GLN A 276 -14.19 -15.49 -11.45
N ALA A 277 -14.13 -16.12 -10.27
CA ALA A 277 -12.89 -16.27 -9.50
C ALA A 277 -12.26 -17.65 -9.73
N VAL A 278 -10.94 -17.68 -9.95
CA VAL A 278 -10.12 -18.89 -9.96
C VAL A 278 -9.77 -19.35 -8.54
N VAL A 279 -9.69 -18.42 -7.60
CA VAL A 279 -9.51 -18.67 -6.17
C VAL A 279 -10.47 -17.77 -5.41
N GLY A 280 -11.23 -18.35 -4.47
CA GLY A 280 -12.05 -17.61 -3.53
C GLY A 280 -11.89 -18.22 -2.14
N LEU A 281 -11.28 -17.47 -1.23
CA LEU A 281 -11.13 -17.84 0.18
C LEU A 281 -11.75 -16.72 1.02
N THR A 282 -12.51 -17.08 2.04
CA THR A 282 -13.21 -16.11 2.88
C THR A 282 -12.86 -16.32 4.34
N GLY A 283 -13.28 -15.39 5.21
CA GLY A 283 -13.14 -15.53 6.67
C GLY A 283 -13.86 -16.77 7.25
N LEU A 284 -14.66 -17.50 6.47
CA LEU A 284 -15.27 -18.77 6.88
C LEU A 284 -14.28 -19.94 6.87
N ASP A 285 -13.20 -19.87 6.08
CA ASP A 285 -12.13 -20.87 6.12
C ASP A 285 -11.17 -20.53 7.26
N GLU A 286 -11.29 -21.25 8.38
CA GLU A 286 -10.44 -21.04 9.57
C GLU A 286 -8.93 -21.14 9.31
N ARG A 287 -8.51 -21.89 8.27
CA ARG A 287 -7.09 -21.98 7.92
C ARG A 287 -6.58 -20.74 7.20
N PHE A 288 -7.47 -20.07 6.48
CA PHE A 288 -7.17 -18.85 5.76
C PHE A 288 -7.38 -17.61 6.63
N ARG A 289 -8.50 -17.55 7.37
CA ARG A 289 -8.96 -16.39 8.15
C ARG A 289 -7.80 -15.70 8.88
N VAL A 290 -7.73 -14.39 8.68
CA VAL A 290 -6.91 -13.46 9.47
C VAL A 290 -7.91 -12.54 10.17
N GLU A 291 -7.88 -12.52 11.49
CA GLU A 291 -8.82 -11.71 12.25
C GLU A 291 -8.46 -10.22 12.14
N GLY A 292 -9.48 -9.38 11.93
CA GLY A 292 -9.30 -7.94 11.71
C GLY A 292 -9.05 -7.53 10.25
N GLY A 293 -9.12 -8.47 9.31
CA GLY A 293 -9.12 -8.17 7.87
C GLY A 293 -7.79 -8.40 7.17
N LEU A 294 -7.74 -8.06 5.88
CA LEU A 294 -6.55 -8.11 5.04
C LEU A 294 -6.28 -6.71 4.49
N TYR A 295 -5.01 -6.29 4.45
CA TYR A 295 -4.62 -4.92 4.08
C TYR A 295 -3.55 -4.87 2.99
N SER A 296 -2.73 -5.91 2.85
CA SER A 296 -1.69 -5.95 1.82
C SER A 296 -1.77 -7.21 0.97
N VAL A 297 -1.53 -7.08 -0.33
CA VAL A 297 -1.53 -8.20 -1.28
C VAL A 297 -0.39 -8.06 -2.27
N GLY A 298 0.21 -9.18 -2.66
CA GLY A 298 1.26 -9.19 -3.66
C GLY A 298 1.41 -10.53 -4.36
N ILE A 299 1.71 -10.49 -5.65
CA ILE A 299 2.01 -11.66 -6.48
C ILE A 299 3.49 -11.57 -6.90
N PRO A 300 4.30 -12.64 -6.71
CA PRO A 300 5.69 -12.64 -7.13
C PRO A 300 5.81 -12.61 -8.66
N PRO A 301 6.96 -12.21 -9.23
CA PRO A 301 7.20 -12.23 -10.67
C PRO A 301 6.99 -13.59 -11.36
N SER A 302 7.01 -14.68 -10.60
CA SER A 302 6.74 -16.03 -11.11
C SER A 302 5.24 -16.32 -11.32
N GLY A 303 4.34 -15.51 -10.79
CA GLY A 303 2.88 -15.72 -10.82
C GLY A 303 2.40 -16.97 -10.10
N ALA A 304 3.25 -17.63 -9.29
CA ALA A 304 2.97 -18.97 -8.78
C ALA A 304 2.06 -19.01 -7.54
N PHE A 305 1.97 -17.91 -6.80
CA PHE A 305 1.18 -17.80 -5.57
C PHE A 305 0.80 -16.34 -5.35
N VAL A 306 -0.12 -16.07 -4.43
CA VAL A 306 -0.42 -14.75 -3.90
C VAL A 306 -0.12 -14.75 -2.40
N ALA A 307 0.51 -13.68 -1.92
CA ALA A 307 0.65 -13.41 -0.51
C ALA A 307 -0.37 -12.36 -0.10
N VAL A 308 -1.05 -12.59 1.02
CA VAL A 308 -1.95 -11.61 1.65
C VAL A 308 -1.50 -11.37 3.08
N GLY A 309 -1.42 -10.11 3.49
CA GLY A 309 -1.04 -9.67 4.82
C GLY A 309 -2.20 -8.99 5.53
N GLY A 310 -2.25 -9.12 6.85
CA GLY A 310 -3.25 -8.51 7.70
C GLY A 310 -2.71 -8.20 9.09
N PRO A 311 -3.60 -8.05 10.08
CA PRO A 311 -3.23 -7.68 11.44
C PRO A 311 -2.30 -8.66 12.14
N GLU A 312 -1.67 -8.15 13.20
CA GLU A 312 -0.71 -8.91 14.01
C GLU A 312 0.34 -9.60 13.14
N GLY A 313 0.87 -8.96 12.10
CA GLY A 313 1.93 -9.53 11.26
C GLY A 313 1.53 -10.79 10.48
N GLN A 314 0.26 -11.16 10.42
CA GLN A 314 -0.16 -12.42 9.82
C GLN A 314 -0.09 -12.35 8.30
N ILE A 315 0.55 -13.34 7.68
CA ILE A 315 0.58 -13.50 6.21
C ILE A 315 0.05 -14.89 5.85
N ARG A 316 -0.75 -14.97 4.79
CA ARG A 316 -1.16 -16.23 4.16
C ARG A 316 -0.62 -16.28 2.74
N ILE A 317 -0.07 -17.44 2.37
CA ILE A 317 0.39 -17.71 1.02
C ILE A 317 -0.57 -18.70 0.37
N VAL A 318 -1.14 -18.32 -0.77
CA VAL A 318 -2.13 -19.12 -1.50
C VAL A 318 -1.63 -19.41 -2.91
N GLY A 319 -1.63 -20.68 -3.32
CA GLY A 319 -1.18 -21.08 -4.65
C GLY A 319 -2.09 -20.55 -5.76
N LEU A 320 -1.49 -20.14 -6.88
CA LEU A 320 -2.20 -19.67 -8.06
C LEU A 320 -2.09 -20.70 -9.21
N PRO A 321 -3.10 -20.80 -10.08
CA PRO A 321 -2.99 -21.60 -11.29
C PRO A 321 -1.93 -20.99 -12.22
N ARG A 322 -1.15 -21.84 -12.89
CA ARG A 322 -0.30 -21.38 -14.00
C ARG A 322 -1.10 -21.38 -15.28
N LEU A 323 -1.31 -20.21 -15.85
CA LEU A 323 -1.89 -20.07 -17.19
C LEU A 323 -0.79 -20.34 -18.22
N SER A 324 -1.03 -21.27 -19.14
CA SER A 324 -0.16 -21.43 -20.31
C SER A 324 -0.75 -20.63 -21.46
N LEU A 325 -0.08 -19.56 -21.88
CA LEU A 325 -0.51 -18.74 -23.02
C LEU A 325 -0.35 -19.48 -24.38
N ASP A 326 0.27 -20.67 -24.40
CA ASP A 326 0.55 -21.47 -25.61
C ASP A 326 -0.32 -22.74 -25.81
N ALA A 327 -1.31 -23.00 -24.94
CA ALA A 327 -2.16 -24.18 -25.10
C ALA A 327 -3.36 -23.87 -26.02
N PRO A 328 -3.51 -24.55 -27.19
CA PRO A 328 -4.72 -24.38 -27.99
C PRO A 328 -5.92 -24.90 -27.20
N ALA A 329 -6.99 -24.10 -27.16
CA ALA A 329 -8.27 -24.43 -26.55
C ALA A 329 -8.70 -25.86 -26.93
N GLN A 330 -8.67 -26.79 -25.97
CA GLN A 330 -9.20 -28.13 -26.20
C GLN A 330 -10.73 -28.04 -26.20
N ALA A 331 -11.31 -28.08 -27.39
CA ALA A 331 -12.73 -28.24 -27.59
C ALA A 331 -13.23 -29.49 -26.83
N SER A 332 -14.16 -29.27 -25.90
CA SER A 332 -14.84 -30.32 -25.15
C SER A 332 -15.79 -31.11 -26.07
N THR A 333 -15.28 -32.10 -26.79
CA THR A 333 -16.15 -33.06 -27.49
C THR A 333 -16.72 -34.05 -26.49
N SER A 334 -18.00 -33.89 -26.18
CA SER A 334 -18.82 -34.91 -25.56
C SER A 334 -19.00 -36.10 -26.52
N SER A 335 -18.48 -37.27 -26.16
CA SER A 335 -18.90 -38.52 -26.80
C SER A 335 -19.21 -39.57 -25.76
N SER A 336 -20.51 -39.83 -25.62
CA SER A 336 -21.14 -40.90 -24.87
C SER A 336 -20.77 -42.29 -25.40
N GLY A 337 -20.47 -43.21 -24.49
CA GLY A 337 -20.93 -44.60 -24.55
C GLY A 337 -20.04 -45.63 -25.25
N GLY A 338 -19.69 -46.69 -24.52
CA GLY A 338 -19.29 -47.98 -25.11
C GLY A 338 -18.27 -48.75 -24.28
N GLY A 339 -18.74 -49.59 -23.35
CA GLY A 339 -17.87 -50.44 -22.54
C GLY A 339 -17.27 -51.63 -23.30
N ALA A 340 -16.08 -52.06 -22.89
CA ALA A 340 -15.62 -53.45 -23.03
C ALA A 340 -14.48 -53.74 -22.04
N LYS A 341 -14.60 -54.84 -21.29
CA LYS A 341 -13.55 -55.45 -20.46
C LYS A 341 -12.51 -56.14 -21.35
N ASN A 342 -11.21 -56.03 -21.05
CA ASN A 342 -10.32 -57.19 -20.91
C ASN A 342 -8.89 -56.89 -20.42
N LYS A 343 -8.50 -57.69 -19.41
CA LYS A 343 -7.24 -58.38 -19.08
C LYS A 343 -5.85 -57.70 -19.19
N ALA A 344 -5.08 -58.03 -18.15
CA ALA A 344 -3.69 -57.69 -17.84
C ALA A 344 -2.63 -58.27 -18.81
N GLY A 345 -1.51 -57.54 -18.90
CA GLY A 345 -0.22 -57.99 -19.43
C GLY A 345 0.83 -56.90 -19.26
N GLY A 346 1.91 -57.17 -18.52
CA GLY A 346 2.94 -56.19 -18.16
C GLY A 346 3.95 -55.87 -19.26
N GLY A 347 4.67 -54.77 -19.06
CA GLY A 347 5.83 -54.39 -19.87
C GLY A 347 6.25 -52.94 -19.63
N LYS A 348 7.38 -52.74 -18.94
CA LYS A 348 8.03 -51.44 -18.69
C LYS A 348 8.28 -50.68 -20.00
N GLN A 349 7.84 -49.43 -20.08
CA GLN A 349 8.56 -48.37 -20.78
C GLN A 349 8.20 -47.02 -20.17
N ALA A 350 9.08 -46.51 -19.31
CA ALA A 350 9.03 -45.16 -18.80
C ALA A 350 9.48 -44.20 -19.92
N GLY A 351 8.51 -43.73 -20.70
CA GLY A 351 8.65 -42.55 -21.55
C GLY A 351 8.03 -41.37 -20.83
N ALA A 352 8.84 -40.36 -20.50
CA ALA A 352 8.39 -39.09 -19.96
C ALA A 352 7.30 -38.50 -20.86
N LYS A 353 6.06 -38.48 -20.36
CA LYS A 353 4.94 -37.76 -20.98
C LYS A 353 4.74 -36.44 -20.26
N GLY A 354 4.47 -35.44 -21.10
CA GLY A 354 4.28 -34.01 -20.84
C GLY A 354 3.63 -33.64 -19.52
N GLY A 355 4.06 -32.48 -19.01
CA GLY A 355 3.63 -31.89 -17.76
C GLY A 355 2.11 -31.87 -17.63
N ALA A 356 1.63 -32.48 -16.56
CA ALA A 356 0.32 -32.18 -16.02
C ALA A 356 0.31 -30.69 -15.64
N SER A 357 -0.70 -29.96 -16.11
CA SER A 357 -1.01 -28.62 -15.66
C SER A 357 -1.04 -28.59 -14.12
N SER A 358 -0.39 -27.59 -13.52
CA SER A 358 -0.27 -27.43 -12.06
C SER A 358 -1.57 -26.92 -11.43
N ALA A 359 -2.74 -27.36 -11.91
CA ALA A 359 -4.04 -27.10 -11.28
C ALA A 359 -4.11 -27.65 -9.84
N GLY A 360 -3.22 -28.57 -9.46
CA GLY A 360 -3.20 -29.21 -8.15
C GLY A 360 -2.80 -28.33 -6.96
N GLN A 361 -2.40 -27.06 -7.16
CA GLN A 361 -2.06 -26.14 -6.07
C GLN A 361 -2.89 -24.84 -6.05
N ALA A 362 -3.75 -24.60 -7.04
CA ALA A 362 -4.58 -23.41 -7.07
C ALA A 362 -5.53 -23.39 -5.86
N GLY A 363 -5.56 -22.26 -5.15
CA GLY A 363 -6.38 -22.08 -3.95
C GLY A 363 -5.91 -22.83 -2.70
N GLN A 364 -4.80 -23.57 -2.76
CA GLN A 364 -4.22 -24.20 -1.57
C GLN A 364 -3.41 -23.19 -0.75
N ILE A 365 -3.59 -23.22 0.56
CA ILE A 365 -2.76 -22.47 1.50
C ILE A 365 -1.39 -23.18 1.59
N LEU A 366 -0.37 -22.55 1.03
CA LEU A 366 1.00 -23.07 0.96
C LEU A 366 1.78 -22.82 2.24
N ALA A 367 1.52 -21.70 2.91
CA ALA A 367 2.13 -21.32 4.17
C ALA A 367 1.30 -20.28 4.92
N SER A 368 1.44 -20.28 6.24
CA SER A 368 0.99 -19.20 7.14
C SER A 368 2.23 -18.68 7.85
N LEU A 369 2.46 -17.37 7.77
CA LEU A 369 3.68 -16.72 8.27
C LEU A 369 3.31 -15.62 9.26
N GLN A 370 4.32 -15.22 10.03
CA GLN A 370 4.26 -14.16 11.02
C GLN A 370 5.42 -13.19 10.74
N ALA A 371 5.14 -12.01 10.22
CA ALA A 371 6.13 -11.02 9.81
C ALA A 371 6.48 -10.00 10.90
N GLY A 372 5.55 -9.70 11.81
CA GLY A 372 5.68 -8.66 12.81
C GLY A 372 4.83 -8.95 14.05
N SER A 373 4.76 -7.98 14.95
CA SER A 373 3.81 -7.93 16.06
C SER A 373 2.55 -7.11 15.72
N ASP A 374 2.58 -6.35 14.64
CA ASP A 374 1.50 -5.45 14.20
C ASP A 374 1.23 -5.62 12.70
N ASN A 375 0.23 -4.92 12.16
CA ASN A 375 -0.29 -5.09 10.80
C ASN A 375 0.80 -5.10 9.71
N VAL A 376 0.61 -5.95 8.69
CA VAL A 376 1.43 -5.96 7.49
C VAL A 376 0.83 -4.99 6.45
N GLU A 377 1.41 -3.79 6.36
CA GLU A 377 0.92 -2.71 5.48
C GLU A 377 1.37 -2.87 4.03
N CYS A 378 2.58 -3.41 3.83
CA CYS A 378 3.16 -3.49 2.49
C CYS A 378 4.00 -4.73 2.29
N MET A 379 4.03 -5.22 1.04
CA MET A 379 4.84 -6.36 0.63
C MET A 379 5.46 -6.12 -0.74
N SER A 380 6.65 -6.68 -0.96
CA SER A 380 7.32 -6.64 -2.25
C SER A 380 8.12 -7.92 -2.50
N PHE A 381 8.27 -8.29 -3.76
CA PHE A 381 8.99 -9.48 -4.20
C PHE A 381 10.20 -9.10 -5.04
N SER A 382 11.32 -9.77 -4.81
CA SER A 382 12.52 -9.57 -5.61
C SER A 382 12.36 -10.15 -7.01
N SER A 383 12.96 -9.50 -8.00
CA SER A 383 13.10 -10.07 -9.35
C SER A 383 14.08 -11.25 -9.35
N ALA A 384 13.94 -12.12 -10.37
CA ALA A 384 14.89 -13.22 -10.59
C ALA A 384 16.33 -12.68 -10.75
N PRO A 385 17.35 -13.42 -10.27
CA PRO A 385 17.32 -14.79 -9.75
C PRO A 385 17.00 -14.90 -8.26
N LEU A 386 16.74 -13.79 -7.56
CA LEU A 386 16.42 -13.81 -6.14
C LEU A 386 14.97 -14.27 -5.94
N THR A 387 14.76 -14.98 -4.84
CA THR A 387 13.46 -15.50 -4.43
C THR A 387 13.13 -14.98 -3.03
N LEU A 388 13.14 -13.66 -2.88
CA LEU A 388 12.88 -12.98 -1.63
C LEU A 388 11.50 -12.32 -1.64
N MET A 389 10.86 -12.32 -0.49
CA MET A 389 9.68 -11.54 -0.18
C MET A 389 10.02 -10.65 1.01
N ALA A 390 9.71 -9.37 0.92
CA ALA A 390 9.82 -8.42 2.02
C ALA A 390 8.42 -8.04 2.48
N ALA A 391 8.22 -7.97 3.80
CA ALA A 391 7.00 -7.49 4.45
C ALA A 391 7.37 -6.34 5.39
N GLY A 392 6.66 -5.23 5.26
CA GLY A 392 6.79 -4.04 6.12
C GLY A 392 5.61 -3.99 7.07
N ASN A 393 5.92 -3.77 8.34
CA ASN A 393 4.92 -3.82 9.41
C ASN A 393 4.70 -2.43 10.03
N VAL A 394 3.55 -2.23 10.67
CA VAL A 394 3.24 -1.01 11.46
C VAL A 394 4.19 -0.86 12.67
N ASP A 395 4.71 -1.96 13.20
CA ASP A 395 5.70 -1.94 14.30
C ASP A 395 7.11 -1.45 13.89
N GLY A 396 7.25 -0.88 12.68
CA GLY A 396 8.50 -0.34 12.17
C GLY A 396 9.52 -1.39 11.73
N SER A 397 9.21 -2.68 11.81
CA SER A 397 10.09 -3.75 11.38
C SER A 397 9.91 -4.13 9.91
N ILE A 398 10.98 -4.63 9.29
CA ILE A 398 10.95 -5.25 7.96
C ILE A 398 11.38 -6.71 8.10
N THR A 399 10.54 -7.63 7.60
CA THR A 399 10.85 -9.07 7.60
C THR A 399 11.03 -9.59 6.18
N LEU A 400 12.20 -10.19 5.94
CA LEU A 400 12.57 -10.84 4.70
C LEU A 400 12.37 -12.35 4.81
N PHE A 401 11.66 -12.91 3.84
CA PHE A 401 11.40 -14.34 3.70
C PHE A 401 12.06 -14.89 2.42
N ASP A 402 12.51 -16.14 2.48
CA ASP A 402 12.99 -16.88 1.32
C ASP A 402 11.85 -17.73 0.72
N THR A 403 11.30 -17.30 -0.41
CA THR A 403 10.14 -17.93 -1.05
C THR A 403 10.45 -19.30 -1.66
N ALA A 404 11.72 -19.59 -1.99
CA ALA A 404 12.14 -20.89 -2.48
C ALA A 404 12.32 -21.92 -1.36
N HIS A 405 12.63 -21.47 -0.14
CA HIS A 405 12.93 -22.31 1.02
C HIS A 405 11.77 -22.36 2.02
N ARG A 406 10.55 -22.62 1.52
CA ARG A 406 9.32 -22.70 2.34
C ARG A 406 9.07 -21.44 3.18
N PHE A 407 9.35 -20.27 2.61
CA PHE A 407 9.12 -18.99 3.28
C PHE A 407 9.85 -18.87 4.62
N ALA A 408 11.05 -19.47 4.72
CA ALA A 408 11.86 -19.33 5.92
C ALA A 408 12.25 -17.85 6.13
N VAL A 409 12.17 -17.37 7.37
CA VAL A 409 12.63 -16.04 7.73
C VAL A 409 14.13 -15.96 7.49
N ARG A 410 14.53 -15.07 6.57
CA ARG A 410 15.92 -14.81 6.22
C ARG A 410 16.54 -13.76 7.13
N ARG A 411 15.80 -12.69 7.38
CA ARG A 411 16.23 -11.57 8.22
C ARG A 411 15.01 -10.79 8.70
N ARG A 412 15.00 -10.46 9.99
CA ARG A 412 14.09 -9.45 10.56
C ARG A 412 14.93 -8.24 10.95
N ILE A 413 14.56 -7.08 10.43
CA ILE A 413 15.18 -5.79 10.71
C ILE A 413 14.25 -5.10 11.69
N GLU A 414 14.49 -5.30 12.98
CA GLU A 414 13.81 -4.50 14.01
C GLU A 414 14.21 -3.03 13.84
N ASP A 415 13.29 -2.12 14.14
CA ASP A 415 13.50 -0.67 14.10
C ASP A 415 14.03 -0.21 12.73
N ALA A 416 13.48 -0.77 11.64
CA ALA A 416 13.81 -0.33 10.30
C ALA A 416 13.39 1.14 10.11
N HIS A 417 12.21 1.49 10.62
CA HIS A 417 11.71 2.85 10.76
C HIS A 417 11.29 3.08 12.21
N ALA A 418 11.88 4.08 12.85
CA ALA A 418 11.68 4.41 14.25
C ALA A 418 12.21 5.83 14.51
N ASP A 419 11.65 6.50 15.51
CA ASP A 419 12.21 7.69 16.13
C ASP A 419 12.83 7.36 17.49
N GLU A 420 13.25 8.38 18.26
CA GLU A 420 13.88 8.18 19.56
C GLU A 420 12.94 7.59 20.62
N GLU A 421 11.62 7.76 20.45
CA GLU A 421 10.61 7.41 21.45
C GLU A 421 9.84 6.13 21.09
N SER A 422 9.69 5.83 19.80
CA SER A 422 8.78 4.79 19.32
C SER A 422 9.12 4.25 17.91
N PRO A 423 8.76 2.98 17.62
CA PRO A 423 8.78 2.47 16.27
C PRO A 423 7.74 3.20 15.40
N GLN A 424 8.09 3.42 14.13
CA GLN A 424 7.24 4.13 13.17
C GLN A 424 6.87 3.23 12.00
N ALA A 425 5.61 3.30 11.57
CA ALA A 425 5.08 2.38 10.56
C ALA A 425 5.89 2.37 9.26
N VAL A 426 6.15 1.17 8.73
CA VAL A 426 6.72 1.00 7.38
C VAL A 426 5.58 1.11 6.36
N VAL A 427 5.39 2.30 5.81
CA VAL A 427 4.26 2.61 4.93
C VAL A 427 4.40 1.94 3.57
N LYS A 428 5.60 1.95 2.99
CA LYS A 428 5.87 1.31 1.69
C LYS A 428 7.26 0.71 1.65
N LEU A 429 7.38 -0.45 1.03
CA LEU A 429 8.66 -1.01 0.62
C LEU A 429 8.57 -1.58 -0.80
N GLU A 430 9.68 -1.52 -1.52
CA GLU A 430 9.72 -1.96 -2.91
C GLU A 430 11.14 -2.35 -3.30
N PHE A 431 11.31 -3.57 -3.83
CA PHE A 431 12.56 -3.98 -4.45
C PHE A 431 12.83 -3.16 -5.71
N VAL A 432 14.08 -2.77 -5.92
CA VAL A 432 14.47 -2.09 -7.16
C VAL A 432 14.19 -3.01 -8.34
N ALA A 433 13.30 -2.58 -9.24
CA ALA A 433 12.86 -3.32 -10.41
C ALA A 433 13.96 -3.38 -11.49
N LYS A 434 15.00 -4.19 -11.23
CA LYS A 434 16.17 -4.35 -12.10
C LYS A 434 16.61 -5.80 -12.16
N GLU A 435 16.77 -6.32 -13.38
CA GLU A 435 17.39 -7.63 -13.59
C GLU A 435 18.90 -7.57 -13.36
N GLY A 436 19.42 -8.44 -12.50
CA GLY A 436 20.87 -8.55 -12.24
C GLY A 436 21.39 -7.62 -11.12
N PRO A 437 22.57 -6.99 -11.28
CA PRO A 437 23.19 -6.18 -10.23
C PRO A 437 22.30 -5.03 -9.73
N GLY A 438 21.97 -5.06 -8.44
CA GLY A 438 21.10 -4.09 -7.79
C GLY A 438 19.67 -4.59 -7.51
N GLY A 439 19.22 -5.70 -8.11
CA GLY A 439 17.88 -6.25 -7.85
C GLY A 439 17.66 -6.84 -6.44
N TRP A 440 18.72 -6.90 -5.63
CA TRP A 440 18.63 -7.23 -4.19
C TRP A 440 18.38 -6.00 -3.30
N LEU A 441 18.42 -4.80 -3.87
CA LEU A 441 18.22 -3.58 -3.11
C LEU A 441 16.74 -3.41 -2.84
N LEU A 442 16.42 -3.21 -1.56
CA LEU A 442 15.09 -2.93 -1.08
C LEU A 442 15.05 -1.46 -0.64
N THR A 443 14.15 -0.67 -1.19
CA THR A 443 13.88 0.69 -0.72
C THR A 443 12.67 0.64 0.21
N SER A 444 12.72 1.31 1.36
CA SER A 444 11.58 1.45 2.26
C SER A 444 11.41 2.91 2.68
N ALA A 445 10.17 3.26 2.96
CA ALA A 445 9.77 4.55 3.49
C ALA A 445 8.87 4.32 4.72
N GLY A 446 9.03 5.16 5.72
CA GLY A 446 8.27 5.08 6.94
C GLY A 446 7.67 6.41 7.36
N TYR A 447 6.81 6.34 8.36
CA TYR A 447 6.20 7.50 9.00
C TYR A 447 7.20 8.29 9.87
N ASP A 448 8.43 7.76 10.04
CA ASP A 448 9.59 8.50 10.56
C ASP A 448 10.07 9.62 9.62
N GLY A 449 9.50 9.74 8.40
CA GLY A 449 9.87 10.78 7.44
C GLY A 449 11.17 10.46 6.69
N VAL A 450 11.67 9.24 6.81
CA VAL A 450 12.99 8.85 6.30
C VAL A 450 12.84 7.81 5.19
N LEU A 451 13.60 8.00 4.11
CA LEU A 451 13.76 7.00 3.06
C LEU A 451 15.03 6.19 3.34
N LYS A 452 14.93 4.86 3.34
CA LYS A 452 16.06 3.95 3.61
C LYS A 452 16.22 2.95 2.48
N ARG A 453 17.46 2.52 2.24
CA ARG A 453 17.77 1.45 1.28
C ARG A 453 18.59 0.35 1.93
N TRP A 454 18.22 -0.89 1.65
CA TRP A 454 18.76 -2.09 2.29
C TRP A 454 19.30 -3.07 1.25
N ASP A 455 20.43 -3.70 1.56
CA ASP A 455 20.93 -4.89 0.88
C ASP A 455 20.25 -6.13 1.46
N ALA A 456 19.36 -6.76 0.69
CA ALA A 456 18.60 -7.93 1.11
C ALA A 456 19.39 -9.25 1.08
N ARG A 457 20.65 -9.25 0.59
CA ARG A 457 21.46 -10.48 0.48
C ARG A 457 21.97 -10.94 1.84
N GLY A 458 22.33 -10.01 2.72
CA GLY A 458 22.92 -10.29 4.03
C GLY A 458 21.94 -10.99 4.98
N GLY A 459 22.43 -11.98 5.74
CA GLY A 459 21.67 -12.63 6.81
C GLY A 459 21.56 -11.77 8.08
N THR A 460 20.90 -12.30 9.12
CA THR A 460 20.69 -11.63 10.43
C THR A 460 21.96 -11.19 11.16
N ALA A 461 23.11 -11.79 10.85
CA ALA A 461 24.40 -11.48 11.49
C ALA A 461 25.22 -10.37 10.80
N ALA A 462 24.70 -9.76 9.73
CA ALA A 462 25.42 -8.70 9.02
C ALA A 462 25.49 -7.40 9.83
N ALA A 463 26.69 -6.82 9.96
CA ALA A 463 26.87 -5.50 10.55
C ALA A 463 26.00 -4.45 9.82
N GLY A 464 25.31 -3.58 10.57
CA GLY A 464 24.42 -2.55 10.02
C GLY A 464 23.09 -3.06 9.44
N LYS A 465 22.70 -4.33 9.71
CA LYS A 465 21.44 -4.95 9.22
C LYS A 465 21.25 -4.85 7.68
N GLY A 466 22.32 -4.57 6.94
CA GLY A 466 22.31 -4.35 5.49
C GLY A 466 21.89 -2.95 5.05
N LEU A 467 21.86 -1.93 5.91
CA LEU A 467 21.59 -0.54 5.50
C LEU A 467 22.66 -0.04 4.52
N VAL A 468 22.22 0.47 3.36
CA VAL A 468 23.07 0.99 2.28
C VAL A 468 23.08 2.51 2.27
N GLY A 469 21.94 3.13 2.53
CA GLY A 469 21.78 4.58 2.51
C GLY A 469 20.50 5.02 3.18
N GLU A 470 20.52 6.26 3.64
CA GLU A 470 19.42 6.94 4.30
C GLU A 470 19.31 8.35 3.70
N TRP A 471 18.09 8.80 3.46
CA TRP A 471 17.79 10.14 2.94
C TRP A 471 16.69 10.78 3.77
N LYS A 472 16.98 11.97 4.31
CA LYS A 472 16.08 12.75 5.15
C LYS A 472 15.61 14.01 4.44
N GLY A 473 14.41 14.46 4.78
CA GLY A 473 13.89 15.74 4.31
C GLY A 473 12.43 15.99 4.62
N HIS A 474 11.61 14.94 4.72
CA HIS A 474 10.25 15.06 5.23
C HIS A 474 10.26 15.26 6.75
N ARG A 475 9.19 15.87 7.26
CA ARG A 475 8.87 15.81 8.69
C ARG A 475 8.44 14.38 9.03
N GLY A 476 8.64 13.95 10.27
CA GLY A 476 8.25 12.61 10.71
C GLY A 476 8.34 12.48 12.23
N GLY A 477 7.99 11.31 12.77
CA GLY A 477 8.14 11.02 14.20
C GLY A 477 7.30 11.93 15.12
N GLY A 478 6.05 12.19 14.75
CA GLY A 478 5.12 13.00 15.55
C GLY A 478 5.10 14.50 15.23
N GLU A 479 5.98 15.00 14.35
CA GLU A 479 6.00 16.42 13.93
C GLU A 479 4.95 16.78 12.85
N GLY A 480 3.93 15.94 12.64
CA GLY A 480 2.87 16.16 11.64
C GLY A 480 3.35 15.99 10.20
N GLY A 481 3.94 14.83 9.90
CA GLY A 481 4.43 14.46 8.58
C GLY A 481 4.59 12.94 8.45
N GLY A 482 5.47 12.49 7.57
CA GLY A 482 5.73 11.09 7.28
C GLY A 482 5.69 10.83 5.79
N ILE A 483 6.42 9.82 5.31
CA ILE A 483 6.37 9.47 3.88
C ILE A 483 5.18 8.54 3.66
N MET A 484 4.20 8.98 2.88
CA MET A 484 2.99 8.23 2.54
C MET A 484 3.22 7.27 1.37
N ALA A 485 4.00 7.68 0.38
CA ALA A 485 4.29 6.84 -0.78
C ALA A 485 5.58 7.27 -1.49
N PHE A 486 6.11 6.41 -2.35
CA PHE A 486 7.22 6.76 -3.23
C PHE A 486 7.19 6.00 -4.55
N VAL A 487 7.90 6.52 -5.54
CA VAL A 487 8.24 5.84 -6.81
C VAL A 487 9.74 5.90 -7.03
N GLN A 488 10.32 4.83 -7.59
CA GLN A 488 11.78 4.72 -7.71
C GLN A 488 12.28 4.36 -9.11
N GLY A 489 11.41 4.01 -10.07
CA GLY A 489 11.81 3.57 -11.41
C GLY A 489 12.91 2.49 -11.36
N ALA A 490 14.01 2.72 -12.08
CA ALA A 490 15.19 1.85 -12.07
C ALA A 490 16.07 1.95 -10.79
N GLY A 491 15.67 2.78 -9.83
CA GLY A 491 16.26 2.93 -8.50
C GLY A 491 17.38 3.96 -8.37
N GLU A 492 17.69 4.75 -9.40
CA GLU A 492 18.72 5.81 -9.34
C GLU A 492 18.22 7.12 -8.69
N ALA A 493 16.91 7.33 -8.72
CA ALA A 493 16.24 8.44 -8.07
C ALA A 493 14.93 7.94 -7.46
N VAL A 494 14.57 8.49 -6.31
CA VAL A 494 13.30 8.21 -5.64
C VAL A 494 12.54 9.51 -5.49
N VAL A 495 11.28 9.51 -5.85
CA VAL A 495 10.36 10.62 -5.60
C VAL A 495 9.37 10.17 -4.54
N THR A 496 9.31 10.90 -3.45
CA THR A 496 8.46 10.62 -2.29
C THR A 496 7.29 11.59 -2.26
N ALA A 497 6.18 11.14 -1.67
CA ALA A 497 4.98 11.92 -1.37
C ALA A 497 4.78 11.84 0.15
N GLY A 498 4.67 13.00 0.78
CA GLY A 498 4.59 13.11 2.24
C GLY A 498 3.23 13.58 2.74
N ASP A 499 2.94 13.20 3.98
CA ASP A 499 1.82 13.74 4.77
C ASP A 499 2.05 15.21 5.15
N ASP A 500 3.31 15.66 5.07
CA ASP A 500 3.73 17.05 5.21
C ASP A 500 3.52 17.87 3.92
N HIS A 501 2.52 17.52 3.09
CA HIS A 501 2.10 18.22 1.85
C HIS A 501 3.20 18.49 0.80
N VAL A 502 4.38 17.88 0.95
CA VAL A 502 5.52 18.08 0.07
C VAL A 502 5.86 16.77 -0.64
N ALA A 503 6.29 16.86 -1.89
CA ALA A 503 6.96 15.76 -2.58
C ALA A 503 8.45 16.08 -2.75
N LEU A 504 9.32 15.13 -2.41
CA LEU A 504 10.77 15.30 -2.46
C LEU A 504 11.40 14.37 -3.49
N VAL A 505 12.47 14.84 -4.14
CA VAL A 505 13.26 14.04 -5.08
C VAL A 505 14.61 13.75 -4.46
N PHE A 506 14.95 12.48 -4.27
CA PHE A 506 16.23 12.02 -3.74
C PHE A 506 17.04 11.32 -4.83
N LYS A 507 18.34 11.65 -4.94
CA LYS A 507 19.27 10.85 -5.75
C LYS A 507 19.75 9.68 -4.93
N THR A 508 19.47 8.48 -5.41
CA THR A 508 19.74 7.23 -4.70
C THR A 508 20.65 6.34 -5.55
N PRO A 509 21.93 6.71 -5.74
CA PRO A 509 22.81 5.98 -6.64
C PRO A 509 22.95 4.52 -6.20
N ILE A 510 22.72 3.61 -7.14
CA ILE A 510 22.98 2.18 -6.98
C ILE A 510 24.48 2.00 -7.22
N SER A 511 25.28 1.90 -6.16
CA SER A 511 26.71 1.59 -6.30
C SER A 511 26.89 0.26 -7.06
N GLN A 512 27.87 0.22 -7.98
CA GLN A 512 28.13 -0.91 -8.88
C GLN A 512 28.69 -2.14 -8.17
#